data_AF-A0A164W8W8-F1
#
_entry.id   AF-A0A164W8W8-F1
#
_cell.length_a   1.000
_cell.length_b   1.000
_cell.length_c   1.000
_cell.angle_alpha   90.00
_cell.angle_beta   90.00
_cell.angle_gamma   90.00
#
_symmetry.space_group_name_H-M   'P 1'
#
loop_
_entity.id
_entity.type
_entity.pdbx_description
1 polymer ?
#
loop_
_entity_poly.entity_id
_entity_poly.type
_entity_poly.pdbx_seq_one_letter_code
_entity_poly.pdbx_strand_id
1 'polypeptide(L)'
;MPTGPLTLADIGSLNKDKGCDVCGEKAFKNCASCGIALYCGKPCQEQAWPSHKRQCKALSSGVWTTVKFQPLLDAMPFMAGMHSVNLNRYTRTDEVKSGSGGRTKETRNPPPNDHGTKPFIIKIQTTQASIRVYDRRRTLDLYLMSKNDPVNFRRLHEAAGTGFKGMKCYRWAKRVSDWELSICLDIKLPEDPKW
;
A
#
# COMPACT_ATOMS: atom_id res chain seq x y z
N MET A 1 5.77 15.54 -23.69
CA MET A 1 4.55 14.74 -23.43
C MET A 1 4.88 13.26 -23.59
N PRO A 2 4.38 12.36 -22.73
CA PRO A 2 4.61 10.93 -22.93
C PRO A 2 3.94 10.47 -24.23
N THR A 3 4.66 9.72 -25.06
CA THR A 3 4.25 9.28 -26.40
C THR A 3 3.40 7.99 -26.38
N GLY A 4 2.93 7.56 -25.21
CA GLY A 4 2.12 6.35 -25.01
C GLY A 4 1.34 6.41 -23.69
N PRO A 5 0.46 5.41 -23.41
CA PRO A 5 -0.32 5.37 -22.18
C PRO A 5 0.61 5.33 -20.94
N LEU A 6 0.24 6.10 -19.91
CA LEU A 6 1.00 6.17 -18.65
C LEU A 6 1.08 4.80 -18.00
N THR A 7 2.26 4.41 -17.53
CA THR A 7 2.43 3.16 -16.79
C THR A 7 1.85 3.30 -15.38
N LEU A 8 1.70 2.17 -14.67
CA LEU A 8 1.26 2.20 -13.27
C LEU A 8 2.29 2.89 -12.37
N ALA A 9 3.57 2.81 -12.72
CA ALA A 9 4.64 3.55 -12.03
C ALA A 9 4.52 5.05 -12.29
N ASP A 10 4.24 5.47 -13.53
CA ASP A 10 4.01 6.88 -13.88
C ASP A 10 2.79 7.45 -13.16
N ILE A 11 1.66 6.73 -13.17
CA ILE A 11 0.45 7.11 -12.44
C ILE A 11 0.74 7.21 -10.94
N GLY A 12 1.54 6.29 -10.39
CA GLY A 12 1.98 6.34 -9.00
C GLY A 12 2.86 7.56 -8.70
N SER A 13 3.78 7.90 -9.60
CA SER A 13 4.68 9.05 -9.47
C SER A 13 3.92 10.39 -9.53
N LEU A 14 2.95 10.52 -10.43
CA LEU A 14 2.09 11.70 -10.54
C LEU A 14 1.24 11.96 -9.29
N ASN A 15 1.02 10.93 -8.45
CA ASN A 15 0.26 11.05 -7.21
C ASN A 15 1.12 11.39 -5.97
N LYS A 16 2.43 11.66 -6.13
CA LYS A 16 3.33 11.90 -4.99
C LYS A 16 2.97 13.15 -4.18
N ASP A 17 2.52 14.19 -4.87
CA ASP A 17 2.07 15.45 -4.29
C ASP A 17 0.63 15.74 -4.71
N LYS A 18 -0.29 14.85 -4.33
CA LYS A 18 -1.72 15.19 -4.35
C LYS A 18 -1.88 16.45 -3.52
N GLY A 19 -2.17 17.58 -4.13
CA GLY A 19 -2.48 18.82 -3.44
C GLY A 19 -3.76 18.68 -2.61
N CYS A 20 -4.46 19.79 -2.41
CA CYS A 20 -5.74 19.80 -1.72
C CYS A 20 -6.73 18.89 -2.44
N ASP A 21 -7.39 17.98 -1.72
CA ASP A 21 -8.40 17.08 -2.28
C ASP A 21 -9.63 17.80 -2.85
N VAL A 22 -9.76 19.11 -2.61
CA VAL A 22 -10.87 19.94 -3.08
C VAL A 22 -10.45 20.85 -4.24
N CYS A 23 -9.38 21.63 -4.09
CA CYS A 23 -8.98 22.63 -5.08
C CYS A 23 -7.70 22.30 -5.85
N GLY A 24 -6.99 21.23 -5.49
CA GLY A 24 -5.74 20.82 -6.15
C GLY A 24 -4.49 21.63 -5.77
N GLU A 25 -4.65 22.77 -5.10
CA GLU A 25 -3.53 23.62 -4.65
C GLU A 25 -2.62 22.95 -3.64
N LYS A 26 -1.41 23.49 -3.43
CA LYS A 26 -0.48 22.97 -2.41
C LYS A 26 -1.17 22.88 -1.04
N ALA A 27 -1.12 21.70 -0.45
CA ALA A 27 -1.75 21.41 0.82
C ALA A 27 -0.77 20.71 1.75
N PHE A 28 -0.84 21.08 3.03
CA PHE A 28 0.09 20.59 4.07
C PHE A 28 -0.65 20.07 5.31
N LYS A 29 -1.99 20.17 5.32
CA LYS A 29 -2.80 19.79 6.48
C LYS A 29 -3.57 18.53 6.18
N ASN A 30 -3.18 17.44 6.82
CA ASN A 30 -3.96 16.22 6.81
C ASN A 30 -5.19 16.39 7.72
N CYS A 31 -6.27 15.69 7.42
CA CYS A 31 -7.40 15.57 8.33
C CYS A 31 -6.92 15.01 9.67
N ALA A 32 -7.09 15.77 10.76
CA ALA A 32 -6.57 15.39 12.08
C ALA A 32 -7.17 14.07 12.62
N SER A 33 -8.38 13.71 12.19
CA SER A 33 -9.08 12.51 12.68
C SER A 33 -8.62 11.23 11.99
N CYS A 34 -8.57 11.20 10.65
CA CYS A 34 -8.22 9.98 9.90
C CYS A 34 -6.81 10.00 9.28
N GLY A 35 -6.23 11.18 9.08
CA GLY A 35 -4.91 11.38 8.47
C GLY A 35 -4.84 11.20 6.95
N ILE A 36 -5.93 10.82 6.28
CA ILE A 36 -5.93 10.43 4.86
C ILE A 36 -6.14 11.60 3.91
N ALA A 37 -7.15 12.44 4.18
CA ALA A 37 -7.47 13.55 3.30
C ALA A 37 -6.51 14.73 3.53
N LEU A 38 -6.16 15.44 2.46
CA LEU A 38 -5.23 16.56 2.49
C LEU A 38 -5.93 17.84 2.05
N TYR A 39 -5.81 18.90 2.86
CA TYR A 39 -6.46 20.19 2.60
C TYR A 39 -5.47 21.35 2.74
N CYS A 40 -5.65 22.39 1.93
CA CYS A 40 -4.89 23.63 2.09
C CYS A 40 -5.35 24.43 3.33
N GLY A 41 -6.58 24.24 3.78
CA GLY A 41 -7.13 24.90 4.96
C GLY A 41 -8.54 24.43 5.34
N LYS A 42 -9.07 25.05 6.41
CA LYS A 42 -10.39 24.77 6.96
C LYS A 42 -11.54 24.91 5.93
N PRO A 43 -11.56 25.91 5.03
CA PRO A 43 -12.65 26.04 4.06
C PRO A 43 -12.79 24.82 3.14
N CYS A 44 -11.67 24.31 2.59
CA CYS A 44 -11.68 23.09 1.78
C CYS A 44 -12.05 21.85 2.61
N GLN A 45 -11.61 21.77 3.88
CA GLN A 45 -12.01 20.68 4.76
C GLN A 45 -13.52 20.68 5.03
N GLU A 46 -14.13 21.84 5.28
CA GLU A 46 -15.57 21.97 5.51
C GLU A 46 -16.38 21.66 4.24
N GLN A 47 -15.91 22.12 3.08
CA GLN A 47 -16.51 21.81 1.79
C GLN A 47 -16.49 20.32 1.48
N ALA A 48 -15.39 19.62 1.77
CA ALA A 48 -15.27 18.18 1.59
C ALA A 48 -15.99 17.35 2.67
N TRP A 49 -16.39 17.96 3.79
CA TRP A 49 -16.88 17.23 4.94
C TRP A 49 -18.10 16.33 4.65
N PRO A 50 -19.12 16.76 3.88
CA PRO A 50 -20.27 15.91 3.59
C PRO A 50 -19.90 14.57 2.95
N SER A 51 -18.94 14.56 2.01
CA SER A 51 -18.47 13.33 1.34
C SER A 51 -17.41 12.59 2.16
N HIS A 52 -16.54 13.31 2.88
CA HIS A 52 -15.44 12.72 3.65
C HIS A 52 -15.87 12.09 5.00
N LYS A 53 -16.90 12.65 5.66
CA LYS A 53 -17.30 12.32 7.05
C LYS A 53 -17.47 10.83 7.31
N ARG A 54 -18.15 10.11 6.39
CA ARG A 54 -18.41 8.67 6.55
C ARG A 54 -17.10 7.86 6.61
N GLN A 55 -16.21 8.10 5.65
CA GLN A 55 -14.92 7.43 5.58
C GLN A 55 -14.02 7.85 6.75
N CYS A 56 -14.01 9.14 7.09
CA CYS A 56 -13.22 9.68 8.18
C CYS A 56 -13.55 9.00 9.52
N LYS A 57 -14.84 8.91 9.85
CA LYS A 57 -15.32 8.26 11.07
C LYS A 57 -14.99 6.77 11.11
N ALA A 58 -15.23 6.07 10.00
CA ALA A 58 -14.93 4.64 9.90
C ALA A 58 -13.46 4.35 10.22
N LEU A 59 -12.54 5.14 9.68
CA LEU A 59 -11.10 4.92 9.86
C LEU A 59 -10.58 5.39 11.22
N SER A 60 -11.15 6.44 11.80
CA SER A 60 -10.77 6.87 13.14
C SER A 60 -11.21 5.87 14.21
N SER A 61 -12.26 5.09 13.96
CA SER A 61 -12.70 3.98 14.83
C SER A 61 -12.22 2.60 14.40
N GLY A 62 -11.41 2.50 13.34
CA GLY A 62 -10.99 1.20 12.78
C GLY A 62 -10.04 0.44 13.71
N VAL A 63 -10.02 -0.87 13.58
CA VAL A 63 -9.09 -1.75 14.31
C VAL A 63 -7.73 -1.77 13.60
N TRP A 64 -6.76 -1.09 14.19
CA TRP A 64 -5.38 -1.00 13.70
C TRP A 64 -4.52 -2.09 14.35
N THR A 65 -4.06 -3.05 13.56
CA THR A 65 -3.19 -4.15 14.01
C THR A 65 -1.77 -3.91 13.55
N THR A 66 -0.82 -3.80 14.48
CA THR A 66 0.60 -3.73 14.16
C THR A 66 1.13 -5.13 13.86
N VAL A 67 1.74 -5.28 12.69
CA VAL A 67 2.31 -6.54 12.22
C VAL A 67 3.76 -6.32 11.82
N LYS A 68 4.62 -7.22 12.29
CA LYS A 68 6.04 -7.28 11.91
C LYS A 68 6.22 -8.14 10.67
N PHE A 69 6.97 -7.62 9.73
CA PHE A 69 7.29 -8.27 8.46
C PHE A 69 8.79 -8.51 8.34
N GLN A 70 9.16 -9.19 7.26
CA GLN A 70 10.55 -9.48 6.91
C GLN A 70 10.76 -9.32 5.40
N PRO A 71 12.02 -9.14 4.95
CA PRO A 71 12.34 -9.09 3.53
C PRO A 71 12.15 -10.46 2.86
N LEU A 72 12.11 -10.47 1.52
CA LEU A 72 11.95 -11.69 0.73
C LEU A 72 13.00 -12.76 1.09
N LEU A 73 14.26 -12.38 1.20
CA LEU A 73 15.37 -13.31 1.44
C LEU A 73 15.26 -14.04 2.79
N ASP A 74 14.65 -13.41 3.79
CA ASP A 74 14.47 -14.01 5.11
C ASP A 74 13.20 -14.86 5.16
N ALA A 75 12.14 -14.44 4.45
CA ALA A 75 10.92 -15.23 4.30
C ALA A 75 11.13 -16.49 3.47
N MET A 76 11.89 -16.38 2.39
CA MET A 76 12.10 -17.41 1.37
C MET A 76 13.58 -17.44 0.92
N PRO A 77 14.49 -18.02 1.73
CA PRO A 77 15.92 -18.04 1.42
C PRO A 77 16.27 -18.73 0.11
N PHE A 78 15.45 -19.69 -0.33
CA PHE A 78 15.63 -20.40 -1.61
C PHE A 78 15.47 -19.49 -2.83
N MET A 79 14.93 -18.28 -2.67
CA MET A 79 14.85 -17.28 -3.74
C MET A 79 16.09 -16.40 -3.86
N ALA A 80 17.12 -16.60 -3.01
CA ALA A 80 18.38 -15.87 -3.13
C ALA A 80 19.02 -16.13 -4.51
N GLY A 81 19.34 -15.05 -5.25
CA GLY A 81 19.87 -15.14 -6.61
C GLY A 81 18.84 -15.49 -7.70
N MET A 82 17.56 -15.70 -7.35
CA MET A 82 16.50 -15.88 -8.35
C MET A 82 15.91 -14.54 -8.78
N HIS A 83 16.03 -14.22 -10.07
CA HIS A 83 15.39 -13.03 -10.63
C HIS A 83 13.92 -13.28 -10.97
N SER A 84 13.02 -12.56 -10.30
CA SER A 84 11.61 -12.51 -10.67
C SER A 84 11.26 -11.16 -11.31
N VAL A 85 10.49 -11.20 -12.40
CA VAL A 85 9.90 -10.01 -13.04
C VAL A 85 8.38 -10.17 -13.06
N ASN A 86 7.67 -9.09 -12.76
CA ASN A 86 6.20 -9.11 -12.78
C ASN A 86 5.72 -8.48 -14.08
N LEU A 87 5.25 -9.31 -15.01
CA LEU A 87 4.68 -8.88 -16.28
C LEU A 87 3.16 -8.84 -16.17
N ASN A 88 2.55 -7.71 -16.53
CA ASN A 88 1.11 -7.57 -16.69
C ASN A 88 0.80 -6.86 -18.02
N ARG A 89 -0.50 -6.74 -18.37
CA ARG A 89 -0.95 -6.12 -19.64
C ARG A 89 -0.48 -4.68 -19.83
N TYR A 90 -0.16 -3.97 -18.76
CA TYR A 90 0.31 -2.59 -18.74
C TYR A 90 1.83 -2.47 -18.57
N THR A 91 2.55 -3.59 -18.42
CA THR A 91 4.02 -3.58 -18.33
C THR A 91 4.61 -3.32 -19.71
N ARG A 92 5.38 -2.24 -19.84
CA ARG A 92 6.06 -1.93 -21.10
C ARG A 92 7.38 -2.68 -21.22
N THR A 93 7.82 -2.92 -22.45
CA THR A 93 9.07 -3.65 -22.73
C THR A 93 10.33 -2.93 -22.23
N ASP A 94 10.33 -1.61 -22.16
CA ASP A 94 11.39 -0.79 -21.57
C ASP A 94 11.44 -0.88 -20.04
N GLU A 95 10.30 -1.08 -19.36
CA GLU A 95 10.27 -1.37 -17.91
C GLU A 95 10.94 -2.71 -17.58
N VAL A 96 10.78 -3.71 -18.46
CA VAL A 96 11.43 -5.02 -18.32
C VAL A 96 12.95 -4.88 -18.49
N LYS A 97 13.40 -4.15 -19.50
CA LYS A 97 14.84 -3.94 -19.79
C LYS A 97 15.56 -3.11 -18.73
N SER A 98 14.88 -2.09 -18.18
CA SER A 98 15.44 -1.23 -17.12
C SER A 98 15.43 -1.87 -15.74
N GLY A 99 14.84 -3.08 -15.59
CA GLY A 99 14.67 -3.73 -14.28
C GLY A 99 13.68 -3.02 -13.35
N SER A 100 13.00 -1.98 -13.84
CA SER A 100 11.97 -1.22 -13.11
C SER A 100 10.60 -1.95 -13.09
N GLY A 101 10.42 -2.96 -13.95
CA GLY A 101 9.25 -3.86 -14.03
C GLY A 101 9.09 -4.82 -12.85
N GLY A 102 9.20 -4.31 -11.62
CA GLY A 102 8.91 -5.06 -10.41
C GLY A 102 9.86 -6.22 -10.13
N ARG A 103 11.17 -6.04 -10.35
CA ARG A 103 12.20 -6.90 -9.77
C ARG A 103 11.99 -6.96 -8.26
N THR A 104 11.83 -8.15 -7.69
CA THR A 104 11.91 -8.34 -6.25
C THR A 104 13.30 -7.90 -5.78
N LYS A 105 13.35 -6.84 -4.96
CA LYS A 105 14.61 -6.35 -4.41
C LYS A 105 15.18 -7.40 -3.46
N GLU A 106 16.33 -7.97 -3.81
CA GLU A 106 17.10 -8.90 -2.98
C GLU A 106 17.83 -8.16 -1.84
N THR A 107 17.16 -7.23 -1.16
CA THR A 107 17.78 -6.44 -0.09
C THR A 107 17.24 -6.85 1.27
N ARG A 108 18.15 -7.09 2.23
CA ARG A 108 17.81 -7.19 3.65
C ARG A 108 17.60 -5.82 4.31
N ASN A 109 17.89 -4.73 3.59
CA ASN A 109 17.70 -3.38 4.09
C ASN A 109 16.21 -3.02 4.12
N PRO A 110 15.79 -2.21 5.11
CA PRO A 110 14.39 -1.80 5.21
C PRO A 110 13.97 -0.94 4.01
N PRO A 111 12.72 -1.06 3.55
CA PRO A 111 12.21 -0.20 2.49
C PRO A 111 12.20 1.27 2.92
N PRO A 112 12.41 2.22 1.98
CA PRO A 112 12.38 3.64 2.30
C PRO A 112 11.00 4.07 2.85
N ASN A 113 11.00 5.05 3.75
CA ASN A 113 9.77 5.58 4.35
C ASN A 113 9.13 6.69 3.49
N ASP A 114 8.79 6.36 2.24
CA ASP A 114 8.21 7.33 1.30
C ASP A 114 6.85 7.89 1.73
N HIS A 115 6.14 7.16 2.59
CA HIS A 115 4.79 7.54 3.08
C HIS A 115 4.85 8.33 4.40
N GLY A 116 5.99 8.36 5.09
CA GLY A 116 6.14 9.00 6.39
C GLY A 116 5.21 8.40 7.45
N THR A 117 4.46 9.25 8.14
CA THR A 117 3.42 8.85 9.11
C THR A 117 2.01 8.80 8.50
N LYS A 118 1.87 9.15 7.22
CA LYS A 118 0.58 9.23 6.56
C LYS A 118 0.03 7.83 6.30
N PRO A 119 -1.27 7.58 6.55
CA PRO A 119 -1.89 6.35 6.10
C PRO A 119 -1.87 6.24 4.57
N PHE A 120 -1.52 5.06 4.06
CA PHE A 120 -1.45 4.75 2.64
C PHE A 120 -2.11 3.40 2.35
N ILE A 121 -2.37 3.11 1.07
CA ILE A 121 -3.03 1.87 0.65
C ILE A 121 -1.97 0.82 0.35
N ILE A 122 -2.13 -0.34 0.98
CA ILE A 122 -1.38 -1.55 0.67
C ILE A 122 -2.28 -2.58 0.01
N LYS A 123 -1.65 -3.44 -0.79
CA LYS A 123 -2.24 -4.69 -1.25
C LYS A 123 -1.70 -5.82 -0.40
N ILE A 124 -2.63 -6.59 0.16
CA ILE A 124 -2.36 -7.82 0.89
C ILE A 124 -2.66 -8.95 -0.08
N GLN A 125 -1.69 -9.81 -0.33
CA GLN A 125 -1.84 -11.01 -1.14
C GLN A 125 -1.43 -12.22 -0.31
N THR A 126 -2.28 -13.24 -0.27
CA THR A 126 -2.08 -14.42 0.56
C THR A 126 -1.90 -15.68 -0.27
N THR A 127 -1.13 -16.61 0.27
CA THR A 127 -1.01 -18.00 -0.15
C THR A 127 -1.27 -18.90 1.05
N GLN A 128 -1.14 -20.22 0.90
CA GLN A 128 -1.29 -21.15 2.03
C GLN A 128 -0.25 -20.96 3.14
N ALA A 129 0.96 -20.45 2.81
CA ALA A 129 2.07 -20.39 3.76
C ALA A 129 2.65 -18.98 3.98
N SER A 130 2.33 -18.03 3.10
CA SER A 130 2.91 -16.68 3.11
C SER A 130 1.90 -15.59 2.80
N ILE A 131 2.17 -14.40 3.32
CA ILE A 131 1.48 -13.16 3.00
C ILE A 131 2.52 -12.19 2.47
N ARG A 132 2.17 -11.52 1.38
CA ARG A 132 2.95 -10.45 0.77
C ARG A 132 2.16 -9.16 0.87
N VAL A 133 2.80 -8.11 1.37
CA VAL A 133 2.24 -6.77 1.53
C VAL A 133 3.10 -5.79 0.76
N TYR A 134 2.49 -5.03 -0.13
CA TYR A 134 3.19 -4.02 -0.93
C TYR A 134 2.30 -2.84 -1.24
N ASP A 135 2.89 -1.67 -1.44
CA ASP A 135 2.17 -0.50 -1.93
C ASP A 135 2.15 -0.48 -3.46
N ARG A 136 1.37 0.45 -4.03
CA ARG A 136 1.12 0.49 -5.47
C ARG A 136 2.41 0.68 -6.28
N ARG A 137 3.35 1.45 -5.75
CA ARG A 137 4.63 1.75 -6.38
C ARG A 137 5.71 0.71 -6.08
N ARG A 138 5.42 -0.29 -5.24
CA ARG A 138 6.39 -1.26 -4.73
C ARG A 138 7.62 -0.58 -4.11
N THR A 139 7.43 0.59 -3.50
CA THR A 139 8.48 1.20 -2.68
C THR A 139 8.66 0.41 -1.39
N LEU A 140 7.61 -0.28 -0.94
CA LEU A 140 7.66 -1.33 0.06
C LEU A 140 7.15 -2.67 -0.49
N ASP A 141 7.86 -3.75 -0.14
CA ASP A 141 7.53 -5.12 -0.50
C ASP A 141 7.95 -6.05 0.64
N LEU A 142 6.96 -6.49 1.41
CA LEU A 142 7.14 -7.08 2.73
C LEU A 142 6.47 -8.44 2.80
N TYR A 143 7.04 -9.34 3.60
CA TYR A 143 6.57 -10.71 3.71
C TYR A 143 6.28 -11.11 5.15
N LEU A 144 5.26 -11.93 5.35
CA LEU A 144 4.97 -12.62 6.59
C LEU A 144 4.76 -14.10 6.32
N MET A 145 5.44 -14.95 7.08
CA MET A 145 5.29 -16.41 6.98
C MET A 145 4.40 -16.92 8.11
N SER A 146 3.54 -17.89 7.81
CA SER A 146 2.63 -18.49 8.81
C SER A 146 3.38 -19.01 10.05
N LYS A 147 4.56 -19.61 9.85
CA LYS A 147 5.42 -20.12 10.92
C LYS A 147 6.02 -19.03 11.85
N ASN A 148 6.16 -17.79 11.36
CA ASN A 148 6.83 -16.73 12.12
C ASN A 148 5.86 -15.99 13.03
N ASP A 149 4.64 -15.74 12.56
CA ASP A 149 3.57 -15.11 13.33
C ASP A 149 2.20 -15.66 12.88
N PRO A 150 1.78 -16.81 13.42
CA PRO A 150 0.55 -17.48 12.99
C PRO A 150 -0.72 -16.68 13.34
N VAL A 151 -0.65 -15.80 14.35
CA VAL A 151 -1.80 -14.99 14.76
C VAL A 151 -2.07 -13.89 13.73
N ASN A 152 -1.06 -13.08 13.41
CA ASN A 152 -1.21 -12.03 12.41
C ASN A 152 -1.32 -12.58 11.00
N PHE A 153 -0.72 -13.75 10.72
CA PHE A 153 -0.94 -14.46 9.47
C PHE A 153 -2.43 -14.78 9.26
N ARG A 154 -3.10 -15.39 10.25
CA ARG A 154 -4.54 -15.71 10.15
C ARG A 154 -5.38 -14.45 9.95
N ARG A 155 -5.13 -13.40 10.72
CA ARG A 155 -5.85 -12.11 10.59
C ARG A 155 -5.73 -11.51 9.19
N LEU A 156 -4.53 -11.50 8.62
CA LEU A 156 -4.29 -10.97 7.28
C LEU A 156 -4.84 -11.90 6.18
N HIS A 157 -4.79 -13.22 6.39
CA HIS A 157 -5.37 -14.22 5.49
C HIS A 157 -6.91 -14.08 5.43
N GLU A 158 -7.57 -13.95 6.59
CA GLU A 158 -8.99 -13.66 6.70
C GLU A 158 -9.35 -12.34 6.02
N ALA A 159 -8.56 -11.28 6.23
CA ALA A 159 -8.75 -10.01 5.55
C ALA A 159 -8.63 -10.14 4.03
N ALA A 160 -7.67 -10.91 3.52
CA ALA A 160 -7.52 -11.21 2.08
C ALA A 160 -8.71 -12.02 1.54
N GLY A 161 -9.28 -12.90 2.35
CA GLY A 161 -10.52 -13.65 2.10
C GLY A 161 -11.70 -12.76 1.71
N THR A 162 -11.73 -11.51 2.18
CA THR A 162 -12.80 -10.55 1.87
C THR A 162 -12.68 -9.84 0.52
N GLY A 163 -11.62 -10.12 -0.25
CA GLY A 163 -11.35 -9.50 -1.54
C GLY A 163 -11.38 -10.48 -2.71
N PHE A 164 -10.64 -10.17 -3.78
CA PHE A 164 -10.73 -10.87 -5.06
C PHE A 164 -10.41 -12.37 -4.93
N LYS A 165 -11.43 -13.21 -5.14
CA LYS A 165 -11.36 -14.69 -5.01
C LYS A 165 -10.75 -15.15 -3.67
N GLY A 166 -10.83 -14.32 -2.63
CA GLY A 166 -10.22 -14.57 -1.32
C GLY A 166 -8.68 -14.61 -1.31
N MET A 167 -8.01 -14.20 -2.39
CA MET A 167 -6.54 -14.29 -2.51
C MET A 167 -5.84 -12.95 -2.27
N LYS A 168 -6.57 -11.84 -2.38
CA LYS A 168 -6.00 -10.49 -2.23
C LYS A 168 -7.05 -9.49 -1.81
N CYS A 169 -6.62 -8.48 -1.07
CA CYS A 169 -7.44 -7.31 -0.75
C CYS A 169 -6.57 -6.05 -0.63
N TYR A 170 -7.24 -4.91 -0.50
CA TYR A 170 -6.59 -3.62 -0.24
C TYR A 170 -6.98 -3.12 1.14
N ARG A 171 -6.01 -2.57 1.87
CA ARG A 171 -6.22 -2.01 3.21
C ARG A 171 -5.40 -0.76 3.43
N TRP A 172 -5.83 0.04 4.39
CA TRP A 172 -5.06 1.17 4.88
C TRP A 172 -3.96 0.69 5.83
N ALA A 173 -2.76 1.25 5.69
CA ALA A 173 -1.64 0.97 6.56
C ALA A 173 -0.90 2.26 6.92
N LYS A 174 -0.22 2.25 8.05
CA LYS A 174 0.72 3.28 8.51
C LYS A 174 2.03 2.60 8.85
N ARG A 175 3.15 3.23 8.51
CA ARG A 175 4.47 2.73 8.92
C ARG A 175 4.69 3.06 10.39
N VAL A 176 5.04 2.06 11.19
CA VAL A 176 5.33 2.21 12.62
C VAL A 176 6.84 2.18 12.84
N SER A 177 7.52 1.23 12.20
CA SER A 177 8.96 1.10 12.21
C SER A 177 9.45 0.59 10.85
N ASP A 178 10.73 0.26 10.76
CA ASP A 178 11.33 -0.20 9.51
C ASP A 178 10.73 -1.49 8.96
N TRP A 179 10.22 -2.35 9.83
CA TRP A 179 9.64 -3.65 9.48
C TRP A 179 8.23 -3.84 9.99
N GLU A 180 7.62 -2.81 10.57
CA GLU A 180 6.28 -2.91 11.14
C GLU A 180 5.32 -1.94 10.47
N LEU A 181 4.17 -2.48 10.07
CA LEU A 181 3.04 -1.71 9.60
C LEU A 181 1.87 -1.89 10.56
N SER A 182 1.22 -0.78 10.90
CA SER A 182 -0.10 -0.79 11.51
C SER A 182 -1.15 -0.82 10.41
N ILE A 183 -1.94 -1.88 10.33
CA ILE A 183 -2.89 -2.13 9.24
C ILE A 183 -4.31 -2.10 9.80
N CYS A 184 -5.19 -1.32 9.17
CA CYS A 184 -6.61 -1.33 9.45
C CYS A 184 -7.26 -2.48 8.69
N LEU A 185 -7.73 -3.52 9.39
CA LEU A 185 -8.18 -4.78 8.77
C LEU A 185 -9.69 -4.85 8.51
N ASP A 186 -10.46 -4.15 9.33
CA ASP A 186 -11.92 -4.10 9.36
C ASP A 186 -12.51 -3.11 8.35
N ILE A 187 -11.84 -1.98 8.12
CA ILE A 187 -12.33 -0.97 7.18
C ILE A 187 -11.81 -1.23 5.76
N LYS A 188 -12.73 -1.63 4.87
CA LYS A 188 -12.46 -1.78 3.44
C LYS A 188 -12.36 -0.42 2.75
N LEU A 189 -11.67 -0.39 1.61
CA LEU A 189 -11.75 0.76 0.72
C LEU A 189 -13.16 0.84 0.10
N PRO A 190 -13.68 2.06 -0.17
CA PRO A 190 -14.98 2.22 -0.83
C PRO A 190 -15.03 1.56 -2.21
N GLU A 191 -13.91 1.59 -2.93
CA GLU A 191 -13.72 0.99 -4.24
C GLU A 191 -12.36 0.29 -4.31
N ASP A 192 -12.29 -0.78 -5.10
CA ASP A 192 -11.02 -1.45 -5.36
C ASP A 192 -10.13 -0.54 -6.23
N PRO A 193 -8.93 -0.16 -5.76
CA PRO A 193 -8.02 0.66 -6.54
C PRO A 193 -7.57 -0.10 -7.78
N LYS A 194 -7.48 0.62 -8.90
CA LYS A 194 -6.76 0.15 -10.07
C LYS A 194 -5.29 -0.03 -9.67
N TRP A 195 -4.82 -1.28 -9.63
CA TRP A 195 -3.53 -1.65 -9.06
C TRP A 195 -2.58 -2.22 -10.09
#